data_AF-A0A523WB28-F1
#
_entry.id   AF-A0A523WB28-F1
#
_cell.length_a   1.000
_cell.length_b   1.000
_cell.length_c   1.000
_cell.angle_alpha   90.00
_cell.angle_beta   90.00
_cell.angle_gamma   90.00
#
_symmetry.space_group_name_H-M   'P 1'
#
loop_
_entity.id
_entity.type
_entity.pdbx_description
1 polymer ?
#
loop_
_entity_poly.entity_id
_entity_poly.type
_entity_poly.pdbx_seq_one_letter_code
_entity_poly.pdbx_strand_id
1 'polypeptide(L)'
;MKTNEKKLVMMSVQGHIANPGARSAHGVDSEGKPFHLPGTGGIVYNIKVGDPAFGWAADHIEPCVSSILDEKKRYDGPNTGYVFYSCVGNEAI
;
A
#
# COMPACT_ATOMS: atom_id res chain seq x y z
N MET A 1 -6.05 -3.11 -29.37
CA MET A 1 -7.25 -2.43 -28.81
C MET A 1 -7.22 -0.96 -29.23
N LYS A 2 -8.36 -0.32 -29.51
CA LYS A 2 -8.39 1.13 -29.82
C LYS A 2 -8.60 1.91 -28.52
N THR A 3 -7.69 2.82 -28.19
CA THR A 3 -7.71 3.63 -26.95
C THR A 3 -7.56 5.12 -27.26
N ASN A 4 -7.77 5.97 -26.24
CA ASN A 4 -7.49 7.41 -26.28
C ASN A 4 -6.15 7.77 -25.61
N GLU A 5 -5.21 6.83 -25.49
CA GLU A 5 -3.94 6.97 -24.77
C GLU A 5 -3.20 8.26 -25.09
N LYS A 6 -3.13 8.63 -26.37
CA LYS A 6 -2.50 9.88 -26.86
C LYS A 6 -3.16 11.18 -26.36
N LYS A 7 -4.30 11.09 -25.69
CA LYS A 7 -5.07 12.22 -25.14
C LYS A 7 -5.10 12.22 -23.61
N LEU A 8 -4.46 11.25 -22.95
CA LEU A 8 -4.40 11.21 -21.49
C LEU A 8 -3.47 12.31 -20.96
N VAL A 9 -3.83 12.89 -19.83
CA VAL A 9 -2.98 13.83 -19.09
C VAL A 9 -2.07 13.02 -18.18
N MET A 10 -0.78 13.33 -18.19
CA MET A 10 0.19 12.82 -17.22
C MET A 10 0.52 13.92 -16.22
N MET A 11 0.55 13.57 -14.93
CA MET A 11 0.84 14.53 -13.86
C MET A 11 1.73 13.88 -12.79
N SER A 12 2.49 14.71 -12.09
CA SER A 12 3.27 14.27 -10.93
C SER A 12 2.35 13.92 -9.77
N VAL A 13 2.50 12.71 -9.22
CA VAL A 13 1.83 12.26 -8.01
C VAL A 13 2.89 11.94 -6.98
N GLN A 14 2.98 12.76 -5.93
CA GLN A 14 4.03 12.64 -4.91
C GLN A 14 3.47 12.10 -3.61
N GLY A 15 4.21 11.18 -3.00
CA GLY A 15 4.02 10.74 -1.62
C GLY A 15 5.37 10.56 -0.93
N HIS A 16 5.37 9.89 0.20
CA HIS A 16 6.56 9.43 0.90
C HIS A 16 6.38 7.96 1.29
N ILE A 17 7.48 7.29 1.63
CA ILE A 17 7.44 5.94 2.16
C ILE A 17 6.65 5.95 3.46
N ALA A 18 5.58 5.16 3.53
CA ALA A 18 4.77 5.03 4.73
C ALA A 18 5.59 4.41 5.86
N ASN A 19 5.43 4.89 7.09
CA ASN A 19 5.98 4.23 8.25
C ASN A 19 5.29 2.86 8.44
N PRO A 20 5.98 1.84 8.99
CA PRO A 20 5.34 0.59 9.36
C PRO A 20 4.18 0.85 10.33
N GLY A 21 2.99 0.42 9.94
CA GLY A 21 1.82 0.47 10.78
C GLY A 21 1.92 -0.57 11.89
N ALA A 22 1.56 -0.18 13.11
CA ALA A 22 1.36 -1.10 14.21
C ALA A 22 -0.06 -0.91 14.76
N ARG A 23 -0.77 -2.00 14.98
CA ARG A 23 -2.04 -1.95 15.71
C ARG A 23 -1.74 -1.65 17.17
N SER A 24 -2.53 -0.76 17.79
CA SER A 24 -2.41 -0.48 19.23
C SER A 24 -2.89 -1.65 20.10
N ALA A 25 -3.67 -2.57 19.53
CA ALA A 25 -4.18 -3.79 20.15
C ALA A 25 -3.90 -5.00 19.25
N HIS A 26 -4.08 -6.20 19.80
CA HIS A 26 -3.99 -7.44 19.04
C HIS A 26 -4.94 -7.44 17.82
N GLY A 27 -4.47 -8.02 16.71
CA GLY A 27 -5.38 -8.52 15.68
C GLY A 27 -6.15 -9.73 16.19
N VAL A 28 -7.29 -10.03 15.56
CA VAL A 28 -8.13 -11.19 15.92
C VAL A 28 -8.40 -11.96 14.63
N ASP A 29 -8.12 -13.25 14.64
CA ASP A 29 -8.37 -14.13 13.49
C ASP A 29 -9.84 -14.55 13.40
N SER A 30 -10.19 -15.34 12.37
CA SER A 30 -11.56 -15.79 12.13
C SER A 30 -12.15 -16.65 13.24
N GLU A 31 -11.30 -17.27 14.06
CA GLU A 31 -11.70 -18.13 15.18
C GLU A 31 -11.74 -17.36 16.51
N GLY A 32 -11.50 -16.05 16.49
CA GLY A 32 -11.50 -15.21 17.68
C GLY A 32 -10.19 -15.25 18.47
N LYS A 33 -9.10 -15.81 17.92
CA LYS A 33 -7.81 -15.88 18.61
C LYS A 33 -6.98 -14.61 18.34
N PRO A 34 -6.39 -13.99 19.38
CA PRO A 34 -5.58 -12.80 19.22
C PRO A 34 -4.19 -13.12 18.64
N PHE A 35 -3.63 -12.20 17.84
CA PHE A 35 -2.28 -12.29 17.31
C PHE A 35 -1.57 -10.92 17.26
N HIS A 36 -0.25 -10.95 17.15
CA HIS A 36 0.62 -9.79 16.88
C HIS A 36 1.59 -10.15 15.76
N LEU A 37 1.31 -9.67 14.55
CA LEU A 37 2.08 -9.97 13.34
C LEU A 37 2.37 -8.66 12.57
N PRO A 38 3.43 -8.62 11.74
CA PRO A 38 3.67 -7.50 10.83
C PRO A 38 2.51 -7.28 9.86
N GLY A 39 2.27 -6.02 9.48
CA GLY A 39 1.20 -5.63 8.55
C GLY A 39 1.57 -4.48 7.63
N THR A 40 0.65 -3.54 7.41
CA THR A 40 0.79 -2.47 6.40
C THR A 40 1.93 -1.48 6.67
N GLY A 41 2.37 -0.79 5.63
CA GLY A 41 3.39 0.26 5.69
C GLY A 41 4.83 -0.25 5.66
N GLY A 42 5.77 0.67 5.47
CA GLY A 42 7.20 0.41 5.53
C GLY A 42 7.82 -0.11 4.23
N ILE A 43 9.04 -0.63 4.39
CA ILE A 43 9.83 -1.30 3.35
C ILE A 43 9.94 -2.77 3.76
N VAL A 44 9.28 -3.65 3.02
CA VAL A 44 9.30 -5.10 3.21
C VAL A 44 10.33 -5.71 2.26
N TYR A 45 11.44 -6.18 2.84
CA TYR A 45 12.61 -6.62 2.06
C TYR A 45 12.47 -8.02 1.43
N ASN A 46 11.66 -8.88 2.04
CA ASN A 46 11.59 -10.32 1.74
C ASN A 46 10.22 -10.79 1.22
N ILE A 47 9.33 -9.87 0.87
CA ILE A 47 8.07 -10.16 0.17
C ILE A 47 7.95 -9.15 -0.97
N LYS A 48 7.90 -9.64 -2.20
CA LYS A 48 7.91 -8.85 -3.42
C LYS A 48 6.76 -9.22 -4.34
N VAL A 49 6.48 -8.36 -5.33
CA VAL A 49 5.51 -8.65 -6.38
C VAL A 49 5.92 -9.93 -7.11
N GLY A 50 5.03 -10.92 -7.13
CA GLY A 50 5.26 -12.25 -7.71
C GLY A 50 5.47 -13.36 -6.66
N ASP A 51 5.77 -13.02 -5.41
CA ASP A 51 5.84 -14.00 -4.32
C ASP A 51 4.44 -14.54 -3.95
N PRO A 52 4.34 -15.72 -3.31
CA PRO A 52 3.07 -16.25 -2.84
C PRO A 52 2.36 -15.29 -1.88
N ALA A 53 1.05 -15.10 -2.09
CA ALA A 53 0.23 -14.27 -1.22
C ALA A 53 -0.02 -14.89 0.18
N PHE A 54 0.12 -16.22 0.30
CA PHE A 54 -0.10 -16.97 1.53
C PHE A 54 1.18 -17.64 2.01
N GLY A 55 1.20 -18.10 3.27
CA GLY A 55 2.34 -18.80 3.87
C GLY A 55 3.27 -17.92 4.70
N TRP A 56 2.95 -16.64 4.84
CA TRP A 56 3.68 -15.69 5.68
C TRP A 56 3.02 -15.56 7.05
N ALA A 57 3.84 -15.43 8.10
CA ALA A 57 3.38 -15.05 9.42
C ALA A 57 3.16 -13.52 9.49
N ALA A 58 2.13 -13.03 8.79
CA ALA A 58 1.82 -11.62 8.64
C ALA A 58 0.30 -11.40 8.47
N ASP A 59 -0.17 -10.16 8.65
CA ASP A 59 -1.56 -9.75 8.46
C ASP A 59 -1.63 -8.45 7.66
N HIS A 60 -2.29 -8.47 6.50
CA HIS A 60 -2.36 -7.32 5.61
C HIS A 60 -0.97 -6.75 5.24
N ILE A 61 0.02 -7.63 5.07
CA ILE A 61 1.37 -7.23 4.68
C ILE A 61 1.38 -6.72 3.23
N GLU A 62 2.07 -5.62 3.00
CA GLU A 62 2.23 -5.00 1.69
C GLU A 62 3.61 -5.34 1.13
N PRO A 63 3.72 -5.80 -0.14
CA PRO A 63 5.02 -6.16 -0.71
C PRO A 63 5.86 -4.93 -1.06
N CYS A 64 7.18 -5.08 -1.08
CA CYS A 64 8.14 -4.05 -1.48
C CYS A 64 8.10 -2.78 -0.62
N VAL A 65 7.54 -1.69 -1.13
CA VAL A 65 7.56 -0.36 -0.51
C VAL A 65 6.14 0.19 -0.52
N SER A 66 5.64 0.50 0.65
CA SER A 66 4.35 1.18 0.82
C SER A 66 4.54 2.68 0.84
N SER A 67 3.64 3.41 0.18
CA SER A 67 3.73 4.86 0.09
C SER A 67 2.39 5.55 0.32
N ILE A 68 2.46 6.76 0.85
CA ILE A 68 1.31 7.56 1.25
C ILE A 68 1.65 9.05 1.11
N LEU A 69 0.64 9.90 0.87
CA LEU A 69 0.85 11.35 0.86
C LEU A 69 0.99 11.92 2.28
N ASP A 70 -0.01 11.71 3.15
CA ASP A 70 0.01 12.13 4.56
C ASP A 70 -0.65 11.07 5.46
N GLU A 71 0.13 10.51 6.39
CA GLU A 71 -0.34 9.51 7.35
C GLU A 71 -1.35 10.06 8.36
N LYS A 72 -1.25 11.34 8.71
CA LYS A 72 -2.14 11.97 9.69
C LYS A 72 -3.50 12.32 9.07
N LYS A 73 -3.59 12.37 7.75
CA LYS A 73 -4.77 12.76 6.97
C LYS A 73 -5.17 11.68 5.97
N ARG A 74 -5.14 10.42 6.42
CA ARG A 74 -5.38 9.22 5.60
C ARG A 74 -6.64 9.29 4.73
N TYR A 75 -7.68 9.97 5.21
CA TYR A 75 -9.01 10.02 4.57
C TYR A 75 -9.32 11.36 3.89
N ASP A 76 -8.40 12.33 3.89
CA ASP A 76 -8.64 13.63 3.27
C ASP A 76 -8.49 13.56 1.75
N GLY A 77 -9.10 14.53 1.07
CA GLY A 77 -9.09 14.64 -0.40
C GLY A 77 -7.70 14.52 -1.07
N PRO A 78 -6.61 15.09 -0.52
CA PRO A 78 -5.27 14.93 -1.10
C PRO A 78 -4.80 13.47 -1.13
N ASN A 79 -5.01 12.69 -0.06
CA ASN A 79 -4.67 11.26 -0.05
C ASN A 79 -5.54 10.48 -1.03
N THR A 80 -6.83 10.83 -1.13
CA THR A 80 -7.72 10.26 -2.15
C THR A 80 -7.19 10.52 -3.56
N GLY A 81 -6.70 11.73 -3.85
CA GLY A 81 -6.07 12.06 -5.12
C GLY A 81 -4.79 11.26 -5.38
N TYR A 82 -3.94 11.08 -4.37
CA TYR A 82 -2.73 10.24 -4.45
C TYR A 82 -3.06 8.81 -4.90
N VAL A 83 -4.07 8.19 -4.29
CA VAL A 83 -4.52 6.84 -4.66
C VAL A 83 -5.18 6.84 -6.04
N PHE A 84 -6.04 7.82 -6.33
CA PHE A 84 -6.84 7.87 -7.57
C PHE A 84 -5.99 8.03 -8.84
N TYR A 85 -4.94 8.85 -8.81
CA TYR A 85 -4.09 9.10 -9.97
C TYR A 85 -2.92 8.12 -10.12
N SER A 86 -2.72 7.22 -9.15
CA SER A 86 -1.71 6.17 -9.22
C SER A 86 -2.24 4.95 -9.96
N CYS A 87 -1.62 4.61 -11.09
CA CYS A 87 -1.95 3.40 -11.85
C CYS A 87 -0.87 2.33 -11.66
N VAL A 88 -1.30 1.07 -11.57
CA VAL A 88 -0.37 -0.08 -11.62
C VAL A 88 0.40 -0.03 -12.95
N GLY A 89 1.73 -0.05 -12.87
CA GLY A 89 2.62 0.05 -14.03
C GLY A 89 3.12 1.46 -14.34
N ASN A 90 2.68 2.50 -13.61
CA ASN A 90 3.34 3.81 -13.66
C ASN A 90 4.78 3.71 -13.16
N GLU A 91 5.67 4.52 -13.74
CA GLU A 91 7.04 4.67 -13.25
C GLU A 91 7.05 5.42 -11.90
N ALA A 92 7.85 4.93 -10.95
CA ALA A 92 8.11 5.56 -9.66
C ALA A 92 9.63 5.74 -9.50
N ILE A 93 10.04 6.94 -9.06
CA ILE A 93 11.45 7.38 -8.95
C ILE A 93 11.74 7.72 -7.49
#